data_AF-A0A972X7B1-F1
#
_entry.id   AF-A0A972X7B1-F1
#
_cell.length_a   1.000
_cell.length_b   1.000
_cell.length_c   1.000
_cell.angle_alpha   90.00
_cell.angle_beta   90.00
_cell.angle_gamma   90.00
#
_symmetry.space_group_name_H-M   'P 1'
#
loop_
_entity.id
_entity.type
_entity.pdbx_description
1 polymer ?
#
loop_
_entity_poly.entity_id
_entity_poly.type
_entity_poly.pdbx_seq_one_letter_code
_entity_poly.pdbx_strand_id
1 'polypeptide(L)'
;MLAECQLRGISHRRIVVVVSRLAREKNVSATIKAFQEVFADDGEVRLVIIGEGPLRGALEDAAARGPCRDRIHFLGHRATPVVQAWLAVASLSVLASSHEPYGAVVGESLIQGTPVVCSETAGAASLIDSPSKGAVFPSERIDLLAKRLLTYRPAFAPVEQLAARAKPPIPTLTVAADVAGFVAAVSCAAGGRRG
;
A
#
# COMPACT_ATOMS: atom_id res chain seq x y z
N MET A 1 -5.14 14.58 18.81
CA MET A 1 -3.99 15.00 19.64
C MET A 1 -3.08 13.84 20.08
N LEU A 2 -3.58 12.63 20.41
CA LEU A 2 -2.70 11.51 20.83
C LEU A 2 -2.00 10.76 19.68
N ALA A 3 -2.59 10.66 18.48
CA ALA A 3 -1.97 9.97 17.35
C ALA A 3 -0.80 10.74 16.69
N GLU A 4 -0.79 12.08 16.76
CA GLU A 4 0.30 12.92 16.23
C GLU A 4 1.56 12.87 17.11
N CYS A 5 1.43 12.48 18.38
CA CYS A 5 2.56 12.43 19.31
C CYS A 5 3.39 11.13 19.19
N GLN A 6 2.85 10.07 18.58
CA GLN A 6 3.47 8.74 18.53
C GLN A 6 4.56 8.56 17.46
N LEU A 7 4.75 9.53 16.57
CA LEU A 7 5.70 9.45 15.44
C LEU A 7 6.75 10.57 15.47
N ARG A 8 7.21 10.96 16.66
CA ARG A 8 8.38 11.82 16.81
C ARG A 8 9.64 11.07 16.37
N GLY A 9 10.49 11.72 15.57
CA GLY A 9 11.77 11.13 15.13
C GLY A 9 11.60 9.99 14.11
N ILE A 10 10.74 10.17 13.11
CA ILE A 10 10.61 9.23 11.98
C ILE A 10 11.64 9.46 10.87
N SER A 11 12.37 10.57 10.89
CA SER A 11 13.28 10.96 9.81
C SER A 11 14.29 9.85 9.47
N HIS A 12 14.89 9.25 10.50
CA HIS A 12 15.85 8.15 10.39
C HIS A 12 15.22 6.76 10.25
N ARG A 13 13.88 6.66 10.26
CA ARG A 13 13.14 5.38 10.21
C ARG A 13 12.77 5.02 8.78
N ARG A 14 12.61 3.72 8.55
CA ARG A 14 12.12 3.16 7.27
C ARG A 14 10.64 2.80 7.42
N ILE A 15 9.80 3.25 6.49
CA ILE A 15 8.35 3.14 6.61
C ILE A 15 7.78 2.14 5.60
N VAL A 16 6.99 1.19 6.10
CA VAL A 16 6.01 0.42 5.31
C VAL A 16 4.64 1.00 5.60
N VAL A 17 3.86 1.30 4.55
CA VAL A 17 2.54 1.92 4.70
C VAL A 17 1.42 1.06 4.14
N VAL A 18 0.29 1.04 4.84
CA VAL A 18 -0.98 0.45 4.39
C VAL A 18 -2.04 1.54 4.43
N VAL A 19 -2.73 1.77 3.31
CA VAL A 19 -3.87 2.69 3.24
C VAL A 19 -5.09 1.94 2.74
N SER A 20 -6.04 1.65 3.63
CA SER A 20 -7.26 0.92 3.28
C SER A 20 -8.32 1.00 4.38
N ARG A 21 -9.56 0.60 4.06
CA ARG A 21 -10.54 0.30 5.11
C ARG A 21 -10.05 -0.88 5.96
N LEU A 22 -10.29 -0.86 7.27
CA LEU A 22 -9.95 -1.97 8.16
C LEU A 22 -11.07 -3.01 8.16
N ALA A 23 -11.24 -3.68 7.02
CA ALA A 23 -12.29 -4.66 6.74
C ALA A 23 -11.68 -6.01 6.30
N ARG A 24 -12.48 -7.08 6.38
CA ARG A 24 -12.02 -8.46 6.14
C ARG A 24 -11.36 -8.62 4.77
N GLU A 25 -11.98 -8.04 3.75
CA GLU A 25 -11.53 -8.13 2.36
C GLU A 25 -10.21 -7.39 2.10
N LYS A 26 -9.81 -6.45 2.96
CA LYS A 26 -8.51 -5.73 2.83
C LYS A 26 -7.35 -6.48 3.47
N ASN A 27 -7.66 -7.47 4.31
CA ASN A 27 -6.71 -8.42 4.89
C ASN A 27 -5.46 -7.77 5.53
N VAL A 28 -5.64 -6.64 6.23
CA VAL A 28 -4.53 -5.93 6.91
C VAL A 28 -3.82 -6.83 7.94
N SER A 29 -4.52 -7.82 8.48
CA SER A 29 -3.95 -8.83 9.38
C SER A 29 -2.80 -9.62 8.73
N ALA A 30 -2.88 -9.89 7.42
CA ALA A 30 -1.80 -10.54 6.69
C ALA A 30 -0.54 -9.68 6.66
N THR A 31 -0.70 -8.36 6.42
CA THR A 31 0.41 -7.42 6.43
C THR A 31 1.04 -7.29 7.80
N ILE A 32 0.24 -7.23 8.88
CA ILE A 32 0.76 -7.21 10.26
C ILE A 32 1.60 -8.46 10.54
N LYS A 33 1.08 -9.64 10.21
CA LYS A 33 1.80 -10.91 10.42
C LYS A 33 3.11 -10.96 9.63
N ALA A 34 3.06 -10.63 8.33
CA ALA A 34 4.25 -10.61 7.47
C ALA A 34 5.27 -9.57 7.95
N PHE A 35 4.83 -8.40 8.42
CA PHE A 35 5.70 -7.39 8.98
C PHE A 35 6.41 -7.87 10.26
N GLN A 36 5.66 -8.51 11.16
CA GLN A 36 6.21 -9.07 12.39
C GLN A 36 7.23 -10.17 12.11
N GLU A 37 6.96 -11.04 11.13
CA GLU A 37 7.88 -12.10 10.70
C GLU A 37 9.18 -11.54 10.12
N VAL A 38 9.08 -10.54 9.23
CA VAL A 38 10.23 -10.05 8.46
C VAL A 38 11.10 -9.06 9.23
N PHE A 39 10.49 -8.28 10.13
CA PHE A 39 11.15 -7.16 10.78
C PHE A 39 11.25 -7.31 12.30
N ALA A 40 11.05 -8.51 12.86
CA ALA A 40 11.20 -8.75 14.31
C ALA A 40 12.51 -8.18 14.87
N ASP A 41 13.63 -8.46 14.18
CA ASP A 41 14.98 -8.06 14.59
C ASP A 41 15.42 -6.70 14.02
N ASP A 42 14.56 -6.02 13.25
CA ASP A 42 14.88 -4.74 12.63
C ASP A 42 14.15 -3.58 13.32
N GLY A 43 14.77 -3.04 14.37
CA GLY A 43 14.23 -1.98 15.21
C GLY A 43 14.02 -0.63 14.52
N GLU A 44 14.44 -0.45 13.26
CA GLU A 44 14.39 0.80 12.51
C GLU A 44 13.22 0.88 11.51
N VAL A 45 12.55 -0.24 11.24
CA VAL A 45 11.38 -0.27 10.34
C VAL A 45 10.10 -0.09 11.14
N ARG A 46 9.17 0.72 10.63
CA ARG A 46 7.83 0.96 11.18
C ARG A 46 6.76 0.58 10.16
N LEU A 47 5.64 0.05 10.65
CA LEU A 47 4.42 -0.16 9.89
C LEU A 47 3.42 0.93 10.24
N VAL A 48 2.99 1.69 9.24
CA VAL A 48 1.97 2.74 9.40
C VAL A 48 0.70 2.30 8.69
N ILE A 49 -0.41 2.24 9.42
CA ILE A 49 -1.71 1.81 8.93
C ILE A 49 -2.65 3.02 8.98
N ILE A 50 -3.17 3.41 7.82
CA ILE A 50 -4.06 4.56 7.64
C ILE A 50 -5.42 4.05 7.14
N GLY A 51 -6.46 4.44 7.86
CA GLY A 51 -7.85 4.05 7.60
C GLY A 51 -8.58 3.60 8.85
N GLU A 52 -9.88 3.37 8.71
CA GLU A 52 -10.79 2.93 9.76
C GLU A 52 -11.60 1.73 9.29
N GLY A 53 -12.18 1.00 10.23
CA GLY A 53 -13.10 -0.07 9.91
C GLY A 53 -13.41 -0.97 11.09
N PRO A 54 -14.36 -1.91 10.90
CA PRO A 54 -14.86 -2.76 11.98
C PRO A 54 -13.78 -3.66 12.58
N LEU A 55 -12.70 -3.96 11.86
CA LEU A 55 -11.62 -4.82 12.36
C LEU A 55 -10.55 -4.06 13.14
N ARG A 56 -10.67 -2.74 13.34
CA ARG A 56 -9.62 -1.94 13.99
C ARG A 56 -9.17 -2.52 15.34
N GLY A 57 -10.11 -2.75 16.27
CA GLY A 57 -9.77 -3.27 17.59
C GLY A 57 -9.05 -4.61 17.54
N ALA A 58 -9.56 -5.55 16.73
CA ALA A 58 -8.93 -6.85 16.55
C ALA A 58 -7.52 -6.79 15.94
N LEU A 59 -7.28 -5.83 15.02
CA LEU A 59 -5.97 -5.61 14.41
C LEU A 59 -4.98 -4.95 15.39
N GLU A 60 -5.42 -3.97 16.16
CA GLU A 60 -4.62 -3.34 17.23
C GLU A 60 -4.22 -4.37 18.28
N ASP A 61 -5.16 -5.21 18.73
CA ASP A 61 -4.92 -6.31 19.66
C ASP A 61 -3.90 -7.33 19.12
N ALA A 62 -4.01 -7.68 17.83
CA ALA A 62 -3.06 -8.59 17.18
C ALA A 62 -1.66 -7.97 17.07
N ALA A 63 -1.58 -6.68 16.75
CA ALA A 63 -0.31 -5.95 16.69
C ALA A 63 0.36 -5.86 18.07
N ALA A 64 -0.42 -5.57 19.13
CA ALA A 64 0.06 -5.39 20.49
C ALA A 64 0.67 -6.66 21.11
N ARG A 65 0.20 -7.85 20.70
CA ARG A 65 0.72 -9.14 21.16
C ARG A 65 2.02 -9.58 20.48
N GLY A 66 2.43 -8.92 19.39
CA GLY A 66 3.59 -9.34 18.61
C GLY A 66 4.90 -8.64 18.99
N PRO A 67 6.03 -9.11 18.43
CA PRO A 67 7.37 -8.57 18.71
C PRO A 67 7.56 -7.13 18.22
N CYS A 68 6.68 -6.65 17.32
CA CYS A 68 6.75 -5.32 16.72
C CYS A 68 5.74 -4.33 17.30
N ARG A 69 5.12 -4.60 18.45
CA ARG A 69 4.01 -3.80 19.01
C ARG A 69 4.27 -2.30 19.05
N ASP A 70 5.48 -1.87 19.40
CA ASP A 70 5.84 -0.44 19.52
C ASP A 70 6.18 0.22 18.17
N ARG A 71 6.03 -0.53 17.07
CA ARG A 71 6.44 -0.16 15.71
C ARG A 71 5.31 -0.25 14.69
N ILE A 72 4.11 -0.65 15.12
CA ILE A 72 2.91 -0.71 14.29
C ILE A 72 1.97 0.40 14.76
N HIS A 73 1.69 1.36 13.87
CA HIS A 73 0.97 2.58 14.20
C HIS A 73 -0.33 2.68 13.42
N PHE A 74 -1.45 2.77 14.13
CA PHE A 74 -2.77 2.96 13.55
C PHE A 74 -3.15 4.44 13.61
N LEU A 75 -3.07 5.12 12.47
CA LEU A 75 -3.37 6.55 12.40
C LEU A 75 -4.88 6.81 12.31
N GLY A 76 -5.67 5.82 11.91
CA GLY A 76 -7.07 6.04 11.61
C GLY A 76 -7.27 6.75 10.27
N HIS A 77 -8.46 7.26 10.03
CA HIS A 77 -8.77 7.97 8.79
C HIS A 77 -8.00 9.30 8.70
N ARG A 78 -7.48 9.61 7.50
CA ARG A 78 -6.72 10.84 7.23
C ARG A 78 -7.15 11.44 5.90
N ALA A 79 -7.05 12.76 5.81
CA ALA A 79 -7.32 13.50 4.59
C ALA A 79 -6.28 13.17 3.50
N THR A 80 -6.67 13.30 2.24
CA THR A 80 -5.85 12.94 1.07
C THR A 80 -4.44 13.54 1.09
N PRO A 81 -4.20 14.82 1.44
CA PRO A 81 -2.84 15.37 1.47
C PRO A 81 -1.94 14.65 2.49
N VAL A 82 -2.50 14.24 3.62
CA VAL A 82 -1.78 13.50 4.66
C VAL A 82 -1.47 12.08 4.19
N VAL A 83 -2.43 11.42 3.53
CA VAL A 83 -2.21 10.11 2.91
C VAL A 83 -1.08 10.18 1.88
N GLN A 84 -1.13 11.17 0.99
CA GLN A 84 -0.09 11.37 -0.04
C GLN A 84 1.29 11.64 0.57
N ALA A 85 1.36 12.41 1.67
CA ALA A 85 2.62 12.63 2.38
C ALA A 85 3.20 11.31 2.94
N TRP A 86 2.36 10.47 3.54
CA TRP A 86 2.78 9.15 4.03
C TRP A 86 3.22 8.20 2.92
N LEU A 87 2.53 8.21 1.79
CA LEU A 87 2.93 7.46 0.62
C LEU A 87 4.30 7.94 0.12
N ALA A 88 4.53 9.25 0.02
CA ALA A 88 5.78 9.83 -0.48
C ALA A 88 7.01 9.52 0.39
N VAL A 89 6.83 9.34 1.70
CA VAL A 89 7.93 9.02 2.62
C VAL A 89 8.03 7.52 2.94
N ALA A 90 7.21 6.69 2.31
CA ALA A 90 7.27 5.24 2.51
C ALA A 90 8.32 4.58 1.61
N SER A 91 9.06 3.63 2.18
CA SER A 91 9.93 2.75 1.41
C SER A 91 9.11 1.78 0.55
N LEU A 92 7.93 1.39 1.04
CA LEU A 92 7.03 0.43 0.39
C LEU A 92 5.59 0.65 0.86
N SER A 93 4.63 0.51 -0.05
CA SER A 93 3.21 0.39 0.29
C SER A 93 2.72 -1.05 0.09
N VAL A 94 1.72 -1.46 0.87
CA VAL A 94 1.16 -2.81 0.81
C VAL A 94 -0.36 -2.78 0.69
N LEU A 95 -0.89 -3.57 -0.25
CA LEU A 95 -2.32 -3.82 -0.43
C LEU A 95 -2.58 -5.33 -0.55
N ALA A 96 -2.94 -5.97 0.56
CA ALA A 96 -3.07 -7.44 0.64
C ALA A 96 -4.50 -7.96 0.43
N SER A 97 -5.34 -7.19 -0.26
CA SER A 97 -6.78 -7.46 -0.35
C SER A 97 -7.10 -8.83 -0.93
N SER A 98 -8.05 -9.57 -0.33
CA SER A 98 -8.61 -10.78 -0.94
C SER A 98 -9.63 -10.44 -2.04
N HIS A 99 -10.19 -9.23 -2.00
CA HIS A 99 -11.09 -8.72 -3.03
C HIS A 99 -10.92 -7.21 -3.18
N GLU A 100 -10.57 -6.75 -4.38
CA GLU A 100 -10.26 -5.35 -4.65
C GLU A 100 -10.65 -4.95 -6.09
N PRO A 101 -11.82 -4.32 -6.30
CA PRO A 101 -12.29 -3.97 -7.64
C PRO A 101 -11.27 -3.14 -8.45
N TYR A 102 -10.52 -2.26 -7.78
CA TYR A 102 -9.49 -1.47 -8.43
C TYR A 102 -8.24 -1.33 -7.56
N GLY A 103 -8.35 -0.78 -6.36
CA GLY A 103 -7.19 -0.52 -5.50
C GLY A 103 -6.48 0.77 -5.86
N ALA A 104 -7.19 1.91 -5.79
CA ALA A 104 -6.67 3.24 -6.15
C ALA A 104 -5.33 3.59 -5.46
N VAL A 105 -5.12 3.09 -4.23
CA VAL A 105 -3.87 3.26 -3.47
C VAL A 105 -2.64 2.77 -4.23
N VAL A 106 -2.76 1.78 -5.13
CA VAL A 106 -1.65 1.32 -5.96
C VAL A 106 -1.18 2.46 -6.86
N GLY A 107 -2.10 3.08 -7.60
CA GLY A 107 -1.80 4.24 -8.44
C GLY A 107 -1.29 5.44 -7.63
N GLU A 108 -1.93 5.76 -6.51
CA GLU A 108 -1.50 6.84 -5.62
C GLU A 108 -0.07 6.64 -5.10
N SER A 109 0.28 5.41 -4.72
CA SER A 109 1.63 5.07 -4.22
C SER A 109 2.66 5.24 -5.32
N LEU A 110 2.39 4.72 -6.50
CA LEU A 110 3.27 4.87 -7.66
C LEU A 110 3.45 6.35 -8.01
N ILE A 111 2.40 7.17 -7.96
CA ILE A 111 2.46 8.62 -8.26
C ILE A 111 3.44 9.32 -7.32
N GLN A 112 3.52 8.84 -6.07
CA GLN A 112 4.45 9.37 -5.09
C GLN A 112 5.87 8.79 -5.18
N GLY A 113 6.14 7.87 -6.12
CA GLY A 113 7.44 7.22 -6.23
C GLY A 113 7.61 5.97 -5.38
N THR A 114 6.54 5.50 -4.75
CA THR A 114 6.59 4.43 -3.76
C THR A 114 6.21 3.09 -4.38
N PRO A 115 7.12 2.09 -4.35
CA PRO A 115 6.81 0.77 -4.86
C PRO A 115 5.70 0.12 -4.04
N VAL A 116 4.96 -0.79 -4.69
CA VAL A 116 3.76 -1.40 -4.13
C VAL A 116 3.91 -2.92 -4.12
N VAL A 117 3.65 -3.55 -2.98
CA VAL A 117 3.37 -4.99 -2.95
C VAL A 117 1.86 -5.17 -2.83
N CYS A 118 1.21 -5.66 -3.89
CA CYS A 118 -0.22 -5.90 -3.87
C CYS A 118 -0.62 -7.32 -4.25
N SER A 119 -1.81 -7.72 -3.82
CA SER A 119 -2.46 -8.93 -4.29
C SER A 119 -2.81 -8.83 -5.77
N GLU A 120 -2.85 -9.96 -6.47
CA GLU A 120 -3.27 -10.05 -7.88
C GLU A 120 -4.74 -9.66 -8.11
N THR A 121 -5.53 -9.62 -7.04
CA THR A 121 -6.95 -9.29 -7.04
C THR A 121 -7.22 -7.79 -7.23
N ALA A 122 -6.20 -6.93 -7.10
CA ALA A 122 -6.34 -5.50 -7.33
C ALA A 122 -6.29 -5.19 -8.83
N GLY A 123 -7.35 -4.58 -9.38
CA GLY A 123 -7.37 -4.19 -10.80
C GLY A 123 -6.18 -3.31 -11.22
N ALA A 124 -5.68 -2.47 -10.32
CA ALA A 124 -4.50 -1.63 -10.52
C ALA A 124 -3.16 -2.39 -10.45
N ALA A 125 -3.15 -3.71 -10.17
CA ALA A 125 -1.94 -4.53 -10.19
C ALA A 125 -1.24 -4.52 -11.56
N SER A 126 -1.99 -4.29 -12.64
CA SER A 126 -1.45 -4.11 -14.00
C SER A 126 -0.49 -2.92 -14.15
N LEU A 127 -0.55 -1.93 -13.24
CA LEU A 127 0.39 -0.80 -13.21
C LEU A 127 1.80 -1.21 -12.74
N ILE A 128 1.92 -2.39 -12.11
CA ILE A 128 3.18 -2.96 -11.63
C ILE A 128 3.81 -3.80 -12.75
N ASP A 129 4.36 -3.10 -13.74
CA ASP A 129 4.98 -3.67 -14.95
C ASP A 129 6.50 -3.90 -14.82
N SER A 130 7.09 -3.53 -13.69
CA SER A 130 8.54 -3.54 -13.50
C SER A 130 8.93 -3.68 -12.01
N PRO A 131 10.11 -4.25 -11.70
CA PRO A 131 10.57 -4.39 -10.31
C PRO A 131 10.78 -3.07 -9.56
N SER A 132 10.93 -1.94 -10.26
CA SER A 132 11.02 -0.63 -9.61
C SER A 132 9.67 -0.12 -9.09
N LYS A 133 8.55 -0.60 -9.67
CA LYS A 133 7.18 -0.25 -9.27
C LYS A 133 6.63 -1.18 -8.20
N GLY A 134 7.20 -2.37 -8.01
CA GLY A 134 6.77 -3.27 -6.95
C GLY A 134 6.57 -4.72 -7.40
N ALA A 135 5.75 -5.46 -6.67
CA ALA A 135 5.48 -6.86 -6.96
C ALA A 135 4.03 -7.24 -6.68
N VAL A 136 3.53 -8.18 -7.48
CA VAL A 136 2.22 -8.80 -7.31
C VAL A 136 2.38 -10.17 -6.66
N PHE A 137 1.42 -10.56 -5.82
CA PHE A 137 1.34 -11.91 -5.25
C PHE A 137 -0.08 -12.48 -5.29
N PRO A 138 -0.26 -13.82 -5.39
CA PRO A 138 -1.58 -14.44 -5.33
C PRO A 138 -2.24 -14.22 -3.97
N SER A 139 -3.51 -13.80 -3.95
CA SER A 139 -4.20 -13.45 -2.70
C SER A 139 -4.35 -14.64 -1.73
N GLU A 140 -4.40 -15.86 -2.25
CA GLU A 140 -4.44 -17.12 -1.49
C GLU A 140 -3.07 -17.52 -0.91
N ARG A 141 -2.00 -16.82 -1.29
CA ARG A 141 -0.60 -17.14 -0.93
C ARG A 141 0.02 -16.04 -0.08
N ILE A 142 -0.57 -15.81 1.09
CA ILE A 142 -0.11 -14.81 2.06
C ILE A 142 1.34 -15.07 2.52
N ASP A 143 1.82 -16.31 2.49
CA ASP A 143 3.23 -16.64 2.74
C ASP A 143 4.19 -15.92 1.77
N LEU A 144 3.74 -15.58 0.56
CA LEU A 144 4.53 -14.85 -0.41
C LEU A 144 4.63 -13.36 -0.08
N LEU A 145 3.70 -12.79 0.70
CA LEU A 145 3.78 -11.40 1.13
C LEU A 145 5.06 -11.14 1.93
N ALA A 146 5.37 -12.00 2.90
CA ALA A 146 6.62 -11.90 3.68
C ALA A 146 7.86 -11.99 2.78
N LYS A 147 7.86 -12.91 1.80
CA LYS A 147 8.95 -13.02 0.82
C LYS A 147 9.11 -11.75 -0.02
N ARG A 148 8.01 -11.10 -0.43
CA ARG A 148 8.06 -9.81 -1.14
C ARG A 148 8.61 -8.70 -0.24
N LEU A 149 8.18 -8.61 1.01
CA LEU A 149 8.76 -7.65 1.96
C LEU A 149 10.28 -7.84 2.10
N LEU A 150 10.75 -9.08 2.25
CA LEU A 150 12.18 -9.41 2.29
C LEU A 150 12.92 -9.01 1.00
N THR A 151 12.30 -9.22 -0.15
CA THR A 151 12.90 -8.86 -1.45
C THR A 151 13.14 -7.35 -1.57
N TYR A 152 12.20 -6.54 -1.08
CA TYR A 152 12.31 -5.07 -1.15
C TYR A 152 13.07 -4.44 0.01
N ARG A 153 13.23 -5.16 1.13
CA ARG A 153 13.92 -4.69 2.34
C ARG A 153 15.28 -4.02 2.08
N PRO A 154 16.17 -4.52 1.21
CA PRO A 154 17.47 -3.88 0.94
C PRO A 154 17.35 -2.48 0.32
N ALA A 155 16.24 -2.16 -0.34
CA ALA A 155 15.99 -0.86 -0.96
C ALA A 155 15.27 0.13 -0.03
N PHE A 156 14.97 -0.26 1.21
CA PHE A 156 14.31 0.63 2.16
C PHE A 156 15.28 1.73 2.60
N ALA A 157 14.83 2.98 2.54
CA ALA A 157 15.61 4.14 2.92
C ALA A 157 14.90 4.93 4.03
N PRO A 158 15.65 5.62 4.90
CA PRO A 158 15.07 6.55 5.87
C PRO A 158 14.20 7.62 5.21
N VAL A 159 13.19 8.10 5.93
CA VAL A 159 12.26 9.15 5.47
C VAL A 159 13.00 10.36 4.89
N GLU A 160 14.07 10.82 5.54
CA GLU A 160 14.87 11.97 5.10
C GLU A 160 15.55 11.79 3.73
N GLN A 161 15.75 10.54 3.29
CA GLN A 161 16.34 10.21 1.99
C GLN A 161 15.28 9.99 0.90
N LEU A 162 14.01 9.82 1.28
CA LEU A 162 12.91 9.54 0.36
C LEU A 162 12.20 10.79 -0.13
N ALA A 163 12.33 11.92 0.57
CA ALA A 163 11.68 13.19 0.22
C ALA A 163 12.02 13.70 -1.21
N ALA A 164 13.10 13.21 -1.82
CA ALA A 164 13.57 13.57 -3.15
C ALA A 164 13.48 12.43 -4.20
N ARG A 165 12.76 11.33 -3.90
CA ARG A 165 12.73 10.16 -4.78
C ARG A 165 12.11 10.49 -6.15
N ALA A 166 12.77 10.04 -7.21
CA ALA A 166 12.25 10.14 -8.57
C ALA A 166 10.92 9.36 -8.69
N LYS A 167 9.89 10.03 -9.21
CA LYS A 167 8.57 9.44 -9.42
C LYS A 167 8.59 8.67 -10.75
N PRO A 168 8.30 7.36 -10.77
CA PRO A 168 8.30 6.60 -12.00
C PRO A 168 7.22 7.16 -12.93
N PRO A 169 7.46 7.18 -14.25
CA PRO A 169 6.40 7.49 -15.20
C PRO A 169 5.34 6.40 -15.08
N ILE A 170 4.13 6.82 -14.72
CA ILE A 170 2.95 5.96 -14.76
C ILE A 170 2.25 6.33 -16.06
N PRO A 171 1.90 5.35 -16.92
CA PRO A 171 1.05 5.63 -18.07
C PRO A 171 -0.16 6.41 -17.56
N THR A 172 -0.36 7.59 -18.12
CA THR A 172 -1.18 8.67 -17.57
C THR A 172 -2.58 8.17 -17.23
N LEU A 173 -2.82 7.87 -15.94
CA LEU A 173 -4.14 7.88 -15.31
C LEU A 173 -4.62 9.32 -15.28
N THR A 174 -4.90 9.85 -16.48
CA THR A 174 -5.57 11.13 -16.63
C THR A 174 -7.04 10.83 -16.71
N VAL A 175 -7.84 11.70 -16.10
CA VAL A 175 -9.29 11.71 -16.30
C VAL A 175 -9.61 11.65 -17.81
N ALA A 176 -8.81 12.31 -18.64
CA ALA A 176 -8.94 12.26 -20.09
C ALA A 176 -8.74 10.86 -20.68
N ALA A 177 -7.71 10.12 -20.27
CA ALA A 177 -7.45 8.76 -20.74
C ALA A 177 -8.50 7.77 -20.24
N ASP A 178 -8.93 7.89 -18.99
CA ASP A 178 -10.00 7.05 -18.43
C ASP A 178 -11.34 7.30 -19.13
N VAL A 179 -11.67 8.57 -19.37
CA VAL A 179 -12.87 8.97 -20.14
C VAL A 179 -12.77 8.47 -21.58
N ALA A 180 -11.62 8.61 -22.24
CA ALA A 180 -11.42 8.13 -23.60
C ALA A 180 -11.57 6.60 -23.69
N GLY A 181 -10.99 5.85 -22.75
CA GLY A 181 -11.14 4.41 -22.65
C GLY A 181 -12.59 3.98 -22.42
N PHE A 182 -13.30 4.69 -21.53
CA PHE A 182 -14.72 4.45 -21.27
C PHE A 182 -15.59 4.74 -22.50
N VAL A 183 -15.38 5.88 -23.16
CA VAL A 183 -16.08 6.26 -24.40
C VAL A 183 -15.83 5.23 -25.51
N ALA A 184 -14.59 4.77 -25.67
CA ALA A 184 -14.25 3.73 -26.64
C ALA A 184 -14.97 2.41 -26.34
N ALA A 185 -14.97 1.96 -25.08
CA ALA A 185 -15.66 0.74 -24.67
C ALA A 185 -17.18 0.80 -24.92
N VAL A 186 -17.82 1.92 -24.57
CA VAL A 186 -19.25 2.14 -24.82
C VAL A 186 -19.54 2.19 -26.32
N SER A 187 -18.68 2.85 -27.11
CA SER A 187 -18.84 2.95 -28.57
C SER A 187 -18.70 1.59 -29.27
N CYS A 188 -17.76 0.75 -28.84
CA CYS A 188 -17.62 -0.62 -29.34
C CYS A 188 -18.84 -1.50 -28.98
N ALA A 189 -19.33 -1.40 -27.74
CA ALA A 189 -20.51 -2.14 -27.30
C ALA A 189 -21.79 -1.70 -28.04
N ALA A 190 -21.91 -0.41 -28.36
CA ALA A 190 -23.01 0.15 -29.13
C ALA A 190 -22.92 -0.16 -30.64
N GLY A 191 -21.70 -0.31 -31.17
CA GLY A 191 -21.44 -0.59 -32.59
C GLY A 191 -21.62 -2.05 -33.01
N GLY A 192 -21.67 -2.99 -32.05
CA GLY A 192 -21.73 -4.45 -32.28
C GLY A 192 -23.09 -5.03 -32.74
N ARG A 193 -24.05 -4.21 -33.18
CA ARG A 193 -25.30 -4.68 -33.80
C ARG A 193 -25.49 -4.08 -35.19
N ARG A 194 -24.79 -4.61 -36.17
CA ARG A 194 -25.24 -4.65 -37.56
C ARG A 194 -24.86 -6.02 -38.13
N GLY A 195 -25.86 -6.91 -38.17
CA GLY A 195 -25.82 -8.10 -39.03
C GLY A 195 -25.99 -7.70 -40.49
#